data_AF-A0A4Q7EFG6-F1
#
_entry.id   AF-A0A4Q7EFG6-F1
#
_cell.length_a   1.000
_cell.length_b   1.000
_cell.length_c   1.000
_cell.angle_alpha   90.00
_cell.angle_beta   90.00
_cell.angle_gamma   90.00
#
_symmetry.space_group_name_H-M   'P 1'
#
loop_
_entity.id
_entity.type
_entity.pdbx_description
1 polymer ?
#
loop_
_entity_poly.entity_id
_entity_poly.type
_entity_poly.pdbx_seq_one_letter_code
_entity_poly.pdbx_strand_id
1 'polypeptide(L)'
;MAIAAGANFATLFQQVGFMAYQPYLIFGLSGSRFGIAAAVVQELFLLPALTPIAEATAEMVGILNLRGHIIPVIDLRQRLGRSRQPYTLKHSVILIRLHERSVGVIVDEVDNVEFIAESELAIDVGSHLTTDAEHAVTAGLAKHDSQLITLLNPEALVQGSSMATGTARPEPIDANIEGNEFLAQFSAADQAVLQNRADALINQSESESWVGLTALAIVGLQGERFALNLEVIQEFTQIAQVTPVPCCPPHIVGNMNLRGEILTLIDIRQFVNLDTASTRQQQAVIVRVNDIVAGIIVDAVFDVLYVHPGDVTAVPTAIHATDNAYIRGVVRDNGQTISVLDITQLLTHGELVVDQAA
;
A
#
# COMPACT_ATOMS: atom_id res chain seq x y z
N MET A 1 7.47 -32.51 43.30
CA MET A 1 7.38 -33.65 42.36
C MET A 1 6.15 -33.44 41.48
N ALA A 2 6.42 -33.07 40.23
CA ALA A 2 5.57 -33.05 39.02
C ALA A 2 4.14 -32.45 39.06
N ILE A 3 4.00 -31.30 38.37
CA ILE A 3 2.78 -30.76 37.78
C ILE A 3 2.71 -31.33 36.35
N ALA A 4 1.60 -31.96 35.96
CA ALA A 4 1.28 -32.30 34.56
C ALA A 4 0.17 -31.32 34.11
N ALA A 5 0.41 -30.41 33.16
CA ALA A 5 0.56 -30.58 31.71
C ALA A 5 -0.75 -31.03 31.02
N GLY A 6 -1.31 -30.15 30.19
CA GLY A 6 -2.27 -30.55 29.15
C GLY A 6 -3.53 -29.69 29.01
N ALA A 7 -3.40 -28.42 28.66
CA ALA A 7 -4.46 -27.71 27.94
C ALA A 7 -3.81 -26.88 26.82
N ASN A 8 -4.06 -27.27 25.57
CA ASN A 8 -3.60 -26.61 24.36
C ASN A 8 -4.16 -25.18 24.30
N PHE A 9 -3.30 -24.18 24.48
CA PHE A 9 -3.64 -22.75 24.36
C PHE A 9 -3.82 -22.28 22.90
N ALA A 10 -3.63 -23.15 21.91
CA ALA A 10 -3.66 -22.80 20.48
C ALA A 10 -5.07 -22.67 19.86
N THR A 11 -6.16 -22.77 20.63
CA THR A 11 -7.52 -22.91 20.03
C THR A 11 -8.56 -21.89 20.53
N LEU A 12 -8.13 -20.73 21.05
CA LEU A 12 -9.05 -19.69 21.55
C LEU A 12 -8.86 -18.29 20.92
N PHE A 13 -8.10 -18.18 19.84
CA PHE A 13 -7.87 -16.91 19.11
C PHE A 13 -8.74 -16.73 17.86
N GLN A 14 -9.98 -17.23 17.88
CA GLN A 14 -10.87 -17.09 16.74
C GLN A 14 -12.29 -16.74 17.18
N GLN A 15 -12.48 -15.53 17.72
CA GLN A 15 -13.76 -14.78 17.73
C GLN A 15 -13.67 -13.47 18.54
N VAL A 16 -12.92 -12.48 18.06
CA VAL A 16 -13.20 -11.06 18.37
C VAL A 16 -12.76 -10.24 17.15
N GLY A 17 -13.68 -9.48 16.55
CA GLY A 17 -13.41 -8.68 15.37
C GLY A 17 -12.46 -7.53 15.67
N PHE A 18 -11.21 -7.68 15.26
CA PHE A 18 -10.28 -6.58 15.07
C PHE A 18 -10.91 -5.62 14.05
N MET A 19 -11.08 -4.32 14.34
CA MET A 19 -11.30 -3.37 13.25
C MET A 19 -9.96 -3.21 12.56
N ALA A 20 -9.76 -3.98 11.49
CA ALA A 20 -8.58 -3.89 10.66
C ALA A 20 -8.63 -2.58 9.88
N TYR A 21 -7.56 -1.78 10.00
CA TYR A 21 -7.29 -0.72 9.04
C TYR A 21 -6.61 -1.36 7.84
N GLN A 22 -7.21 -1.22 6.67
CA GLN A 22 -6.61 -1.72 5.43
C GLN A 22 -6.14 -0.54 4.58
N PRO A 23 -4.94 -0.61 3.98
CA PRO A 23 -4.46 0.41 3.07
C PRO A 23 -5.19 0.31 1.74
N TYR A 24 -5.69 1.43 1.25
CA TYR A 24 -6.32 1.58 -0.06
C TYR A 24 -5.58 2.62 -0.89
N LEU A 25 -5.24 2.27 -2.12
CA LEU A 25 -4.78 3.23 -3.13
C LEU A 25 -5.97 4.06 -3.60
N ILE A 26 -5.92 5.36 -3.36
CA ILE A 26 -6.96 6.33 -3.72
C ILE A 26 -6.60 6.99 -5.04
N PHE A 27 -7.60 7.11 -5.91
CA PHE A 27 -7.42 7.68 -7.25
C PHE A 27 -8.71 8.34 -7.77
N GLY A 28 -8.52 9.26 -8.70
CA GLY A 28 -9.60 9.97 -9.39
C GLY A 28 -10.10 9.21 -10.62
N LEU A 29 -11.42 9.20 -10.81
CA LEU A 29 -12.06 8.79 -12.06
C LEU A 29 -13.33 9.61 -12.32
N SER A 30 -13.30 10.40 -13.40
CA SER A 30 -14.39 11.29 -13.83
C SER A 30 -14.86 12.24 -12.72
N GLY A 31 -13.92 12.75 -11.92
CA GLY A 31 -14.18 13.66 -10.80
C GLY A 31 -14.72 12.99 -9.52
N SER A 32 -14.82 11.65 -9.49
CA SER A 32 -15.14 10.87 -8.28
C SER A 32 -13.89 10.18 -7.74
N ARG A 33 -13.86 9.92 -6.43
CA ARG A 33 -12.76 9.20 -5.77
C ARG A 33 -13.09 7.72 -5.62
N PHE A 34 -12.11 6.90 -5.97
CA PHE A 34 -12.16 5.46 -5.84
C PHE A 34 -10.98 4.96 -5.00
N GLY A 35 -11.16 3.81 -4.37
CA GLY A 35 -10.14 3.13 -3.61
C GLY A 35 -10.02 1.68 -4.06
N ILE A 36 -8.80 1.14 -4.09
CA ILE A 36 -8.57 -0.30 -4.26
C ILE A 36 -7.56 -0.77 -3.23
N ALA A 37 -7.74 -1.98 -2.68
CA ALA A 37 -6.83 -2.50 -1.67
C ALA A 37 -5.38 -2.47 -2.18
N ALA A 38 -4.49 -1.79 -1.45
CA ALA A 38 -3.12 -1.59 -1.90
C ALA A 38 -2.35 -2.92 -2.04
N ALA A 39 -2.75 -3.94 -1.27
CA ALA A 39 -2.14 -5.27 -1.29
C ALA A 39 -2.23 -5.99 -2.64
N VAL A 40 -3.17 -5.61 -3.52
CA VAL A 40 -3.35 -6.24 -4.84
C VAL A 40 -2.73 -5.41 -5.98
N VAL A 41 -2.26 -4.20 -5.68
CA VAL A 41 -1.64 -3.32 -6.66
C VAL A 41 -0.20 -3.77 -6.87
N GLN A 42 0.12 -4.15 -8.10
CA GLN A 42 1.46 -4.57 -8.49
C GLN A 42 2.30 -3.38 -8.95
N GLU A 43 1.78 -2.56 -9.87
CA GLU A 43 2.50 -1.42 -10.48
C GLU A 43 1.55 -0.26 -10.75
N LEU A 44 2.06 0.98 -10.79
CA LEU A 44 1.36 2.09 -11.42
C LEU A 44 2.33 2.90 -12.28
N PHE A 45 1.86 3.42 -13.40
CA PHE A 45 2.65 4.27 -14.29
C PHE A 45 1.74 5.14 -15.13
N LEU A 46 2.30 6.18 -15.72
CA LEU A 46 1.56 7.00 -16.69
C LEU A 46 1.23 6.18 -17.93
N LEU A 47 0.09 6.48 -18.55
CA LEU A 47 -0.43 5.81 -19.73
C LEU A 47 0.68 5.62 -20.78
N PRO A 48 1.02 4.37 -21.15
CA PRO A 48 1.94 4.07 -22.24
C PRO A 48 1.16 3.85 -23.54
N ALA A 49 1.89 3.63 -24.63
CA ALA A 49 1.29 3.09 -25.86
C ALA A 49 0.79 1.66 -25.59
N LEU A 50 -0.42 1.36 -26.08
CA LEU A 50 -1.05 0.06 -25.96
C LEU A 50 -1.15 -0.58 -27.35
N THR A 51 -0.91 -1.90 -27.41
CA THR A 51 -1.10 -2.67 -28.63
C THR A 51 -2.57 -3.12 -28.71
N PRO A 52 -3.29 -2.79 -29.78
CA PRO A 52 -4.70 -3.14 -29.91
C PRO A 52 -4.87 -4.66 -30.05
N ILE A 53 -6.00 -5.16 -29.58
CA ILE A 53 -6.39 -6.56 -29.74
C ILE A 53 -7.59 -6.65 -30.67
N ALA A 54 -7.51 -7.54 -31.65
CA ALA A 54 -8.66 -7.88 -32.48
C ALA A 54 -9.75 -8.57 -31.64
N GLU A 55 -11.01 -8.15 -31.80
CA GLU A 55 -12.17 -8.73 -31.07
C GLU A 55 -12.14 -8.50 -29.54
N ALA A 56 -11.54 -7.39 -29.10
CA ALA A 56 -11.58 -6.95 -27.71
C ALA A 56 -13.00 -6.63 -27.21
N THR A 57 -13.26 -6.85 -25.93
CA THR A 57 -14.47 -6.33 -25.27
C THR A 57 -14.45 -4.80 -25.24
N ALA A 58 -15.62 -4.15 -25.15
CA ALA A 58 -15.71 -2.68 -25.19
C ALA A 58 -14.88 -1.96 -24.09
N GLU A 59 -14.67 -2.63 -22.97
CA GLU A 59 -13.85 -2.15 -21.84
C GLU A 59 -12.33 -2.32 -22.07
N MET A 60 -11.93 -3.24 -22.95
CA MET A 60 -10.51 -3.54 -23.19
C MET A 60 -9.94 -2.55 -24.20
N VAL A 61 -8.91 -1.82 -23.78
CA VAL A 61 -8.24 -0.80 -24.59
C VAL A 61 -7.13 -1.42 -25.44
N GLY A 62 -6.45 -2.42 -24.90
CA GLY A 62 -5.39 -3.15 -25.58
C GLY A 62 -4.60 -4.03 -24.62
N ILE A 63 -3.42 -4.45 -25.05
CA ILE A 63 -2.42 -5.11 -24.23
C ILE A 63 -1.18 -4.25 -24.06
N LEU A 64 -0.55 -4.43 -22.91
CA LEU A 64 0.74 -3.89 -22.55
C LEU A 64 1.74 -5.05 -22.46
N ASN A 65 2.91 -4.89 -23.08
CA ASN A 65 4.04 -5.78 -22.83
C ASN A 65 4.86 -5.19 -21.69
N LEU A 66 4.80 -5.83 -20.52
CA LEU A 66 5.56 -5.45 -19.34
C LEU A 66 6.64 -6.49 -19.09
N ARG A 67 7.89 -6.15 -19.41
CA ARG A 67 9.06 -7.04 -19.24
C ARG A 67 8.82 -8.45 -19.79
N GLY A 68 8.25 -8.56 -20.99
CA GLY A 68 7.94 -9.83 -21.66
C GLY A 68 6.60 -10.48 -21.26
N HIS A 69 5.88 -9.91 -20.29
CA HIS A 69 4.55 -10.38 -19.88
C HIS A 69 3.47 -9.55 -20.57
N ILE A 70 2.54 -10.23 -21.25
CA ILE A 70 1.42 -9.59 -21.92
C ILE A 70 0.29 -9.39 -20.92
N ILE A 71 -0.05 -8.14 -20.66
CA ILE A 71 -1.04 -7.73 -19.66
C ILE A 71 -2.20 -7.03 -20.36
N PRO A 72 -3.45 -7.51 -20.20
CA PRO A 72 -4.61 -6.79 -20.72
C PRO A 72 -4.82 -5.48 -19.97
N VAL A 73 -5.11 -4.41 -20.70
CA VAL A 73 -5.41 -3.09 -20.14
C VAL A 73 -6.85 -2.69 -20.46
N ILE A 74 -7.62 -2.39 -19.42
CA ILE A 74 -9.03 -2.01 -19.51
C ILE A 74 -9.26 -0.56 -19.06
N ASP A 75 -10.30 0.07 -19.60
CA ASP A 75 -10.78 1.38 -19.16
C ASP A 75 -11.79 1.19 -18.02
N LEU A 76 -11.45 1.71 -16.83
CA LEU A 76 -12.30 1.58 -15.66
C LEU A 76 -13.68 2.24 -15.86
N ARG A 77 -13.77 3.30 -16.66
CA ARG A 77 -15.05 3.97 -16.94
C ARG A 77 -15.99 3.04 -17.68
N GLN A 78 -15.49 2.41 -18.74
CA GLN A 78 -16.25 1.43 -19.51
C GLN A 78 -16.62 0.23 -18.65
N ARG A 79 -15.70 -0.22 -17.78
CA ARG A 79 -15.96 -1.29 -16.82
C ARG A 79 -17.08 -0.95 -15.83
N LEU A 80 -17.18 0.32 -15.41
CA LEU A 80 -18.26 0.86 -14.57
C LEU A 80 -19.54 1.19 -15.37
N GLY A 81 -19.62 0.82 -16.66
CA GLY A 81 -20.76 1.13 -17.53
C GLY A 81 -20.86 2.59 -17.98
N ARG A 82 -19.81 3.39 -17.79
CA ARG A 82 -19.75 4.81 -18.18
C ARG A 82 -19.16 4.97 -19.58
N SER A 83 -19.53 6.05 -20.28
CA SER A 83 -19.01 6.34 -21.63
C SER A 83 -17.50 6.58 -21.64
N ARG A 84 -16.82 6.01 -22.64
CA ARG A 84 -15.39 6.27 -22.92
C ARG A 84 -15.19 7.76 -23.19
N GLN A 85 -14.16 8.32 -22.58
CA GLN A 85 -13.69 9.67 -22.86
C GLN A 85 -12.31 9.60 -23.53
N PRO A 86 -11.87 10.64 -24.26
CA PRO A 86 -10.54 10.68 -24.83
C PRO A 86 -9.47 10.53 -23.76
N TYR A 87 -8.42 9.78 -24.09
CA TYR A 87 -7.30 9.57 -23.19
C TYR A 87 -6.32 10.74 -23.27
N THR A 88 -5.58 10.96 -22.18
CA THR A 88 -4.58 12.03 -22.09
C THR A 88 -3.26 11.47 -21.56
N LEU A 89 -2.16 12.19 -21.79
CA LEU A 89 -0.84 11.81 -21.27
C LEU A 89 -0.75 11.81 -19.74
N LYS A 90 -1.73 12.39 -19.04
CA LYS A 90 -1.81 12.46 -17.58
C LYS A 90 -2.46 11.23 -16.94
N HIS A 91 -3.21 10.46 -17.73
CA HIS A 91 -3.86 9.24 -17.25
C HIS A 91 -2.84 8.25 -16.75
N SER A 92 -3.24 7.47 -15.75
CA SER A 92 -2.41 6.46 -15.11
C SER A 92 -2.98 5.07 -15.37
N VAL A 93 -2.11 4.08 -15.41
CA VAL A 93 -2.48 2.66 -15.45
C VAL A 93 -2.10 2.06 -14.11
N ILE A 94 -3.08 1.49 -13.41
CA ILE A 94 -2.88 0.71 -12.19
C ILE A 94 -2.89 -0.76 -12.58
N LEU A 95 -1.76 -1.43 -12.39
CA LEU A 95 -1.62 -2.86 -12.58
C LEU A 95 -2.06 -3.59 -11.32
N ILE A 96 -3.10 -4.40 -11.43
CA ILE A 96 -3.65 -5.22 -10.35
C ILE A 96 -3.25 -6.66 -10.60
N ARG A 97 -2.72 -7.33 -9.59
CA ARG A 97 -2.42 -8.77 -9.62
C ARG A 97 -3.21 -9.51 -8.57
N LEU A 98 -3.93 -10.53 -9.01
CA LEU A 98 -4.60 -11.50 -8.14
C LEU A 98 -4.17 -12.90 -8.57
N HIS A 99 -3.47 -13.59 -7.67
CA HIS A 99 -2.89 -14.90 -7.94
C HIS A 99 -1.94 -14.86 -9.16
N GLU A 100 -2.21 -15.68 -10.17
CA GLU A 100 -1.46 -15.79 -11.43
C GLU A 100 -1.99 -14.84 -12.54
N ARG A 101 -2.96 -13.98 -12.23
CA ARG A 101 -3.59 -13.09 -13.22
C ARG A 101 -3.28 -11.64 -12.91
N SER A 102 -2.97 -10.88 -13.96
CA SER A 102 -2.75 -9.43 -13.88
C SER A 102 -3.61 -8.69 -14.90
N VAL A 103 -4.08 -7.49 -14.53
CA VAL A 103 -4.84 -6.58 -15.40
C VAL A 103 -4.38 -5.15 -15.15
N GLY A 104 -4.18 -4.37 -16.21
CA GLY A 104 -3.99 -2.93 -16.13
C GLY A 104 -5.32 -2.20 -16.18
N VAL A 105 -5.52 -1.21 -15.33
CA VAL A 105 -6.75 -0.42 -15.25
C VAL A 105 -6.41 1.05 -15.46
N ILE A 106 -7.00 1.68 -16.47
CA ILE A 106 -6.78 3.10 -16.76
C ILE A 106 -7.65 3.96 -15.83
N VAL A 107 -7.03 4.95 -15.20
CA VAL A 107 -7.64 5.94 -14.29
C VAL A 107 -7.20 7.35 -14.65
N ASP A 108 -7.87 8.38 -14.10
CA ASP A 108 -7.53 9.76 -14.42
C ASP A 108 -6.20 10.20 -13.80
N GLU A 109 -6.09 10.01 -12.50
CA GLU A 109 -4.93 10.37 -11.70
C GLU A 109 -4.93 9.53 -10.43
N VAL A 110 -3.75 9.24 -9.90
CA VAL A 110 -3.57 8.55 -8.62
C VAL A 110 -3.24 9.60 -7.58
N ASP A 111 -3.94 9.57 -6.44
CA ASP A 111 -3.82 10.60 -5.41
C ASP A 111 -2.78 10.19 -4.35
N ASN A 112 -3.14 9.25 -3.49
CA ASN A 112 -2.39 8.83 -2.30
C ASN A 112 -2.86 7.46 -1.82
N VAL A 113 -2.31 6.97 -0.70
CA VAL A 113 -2.78 5.76 -0.02
C VAL A 113 -3.36 6.14 1.33
N GLU A 114 -4.58 5.69 1.59
CA GLU A 114 -5.31 5.99 2.83
C GLU A 114 -5.62 4.70 3.60
N PHE A 115 -5.58 4.77 4.93
CA PHE A 115 -5.97 3.66 5.79
C PHE A 115 -7.44 3.79 6.15
N ILE A 116 -8.23 2.87 5.64
CA ILE A 116 -9.67 2.85 5.86
C ILE A 116 -9.99 1.76 6.88
N ALA A 117 -10.66 2.15 7.97
CA ALA A 117 -11.12 1.21 8.98
C ALA A 117 -12.26 0.36 8.43
N GLU A 118 -12.33 -0.91 8.80
CA GLU A 118 -13.48 -1.77 8.46
C GLU A 118 -14.83 -1.17 8.94
N SER A 119 -14.81 -0.38 10.02
CA SER A 119 -16.00 0.35 10.51
C SER A 119 -16.44 1.52 9.64
N GLU A 120 -15.54 2.08 8.82
CA GLU A 120 -15.86 3.15 7.87
C GLU A 120 -16.45 2.60 6.58
N LEU A 121 -16.42 1.27 6.39
CA LEU A 121 -17.04 0.57 5.28
C LEU A 121 -18.55 0.55 5.45
N ALA A 122 -19.24 1.42 4.73
CA ALA A 122 -20.65 1.26 4.46
C ALA A 122 -20.81 0.23 3.32
N ILE A 123 -21.22 -0.99 3.66
CA ILE A 123 -21.52 -2.06 2.69
C ILE A 123 -22.84 -1.79 1.94
N ASP A 124 -23.66 -0.85 2.42
CA ASP A 124 -24.97 -0.56 1.83
C ASP A 124 -24.87 0.52 0.75
N VAL A 125 -24.36 0.13 -0.42
CA VAL A 125 -24.63 0.87 -1.66
C VAL A 125 -26.08 0.52 -2.01
N GLY A 126 -27.03 1.28 -1.47
CA GLY A 126 -28.44 1.08 -1.76
C GLY A 126 -28.61 0.95 -3.28
N SER A 127 -29.25 -0.15 -3.70
CA SER A 127 -29.44 -0.63 -5.09
C SER A 127 -30.25 0.32 -6.01
N HIS A 128 -30.26 1.61 -5.69
CA HIS A 128 -31.06 2.65 -6.32
C HIS A 128 -30.22 3.83 -6.85
N LEU A 129 -28.89 3.84 -6.66
CA LEU A 129 -28.04 4.98 -7.05
C LEU A 129 -26.91 4.66 -8.06
N THR A 130 -26.61 3.39 -8.34
CA THR A 130 -25.53 2.99 -9.24
C THR A 130 -26.01 1.99 -10.28
N THR A 131 -25.31 1.89 -11.41
CA THR A 131 -25.66 0.97 -12.50
C THR A 131 -25.38 -0.49 -12.11
N ASP A 132 -26.00 -1.47 -12.79
CA ASP A 132 -25.72 -2.90 -12.55
C ASP A 132 -24.23 -3.24 -12.74
N ALA A 133 -23.57 -2.57 -13.69
CA ALA A 133 -22.14 -2.74 -13.96
C ALA A 133 -21.27 -2.17 -12.83
N GLU A 134 -21.64 -1.01 -12.28
CA GLU A 134 -20.94 -0.37 -11.16
C GLU A 134 -21.09 -1.20 -9.86
N HIS A 135 -22.29 -1.71 -9.58
CA HIS A 135 -22.50 -2.63 -8.44
C HIS A 135 -21.64 -3.90 -8.52
N ALA A 136 -21.41 -4.44 -9.73
CA ALA A 136 -20.65 -5.69 -9.89
C ALA A 136 -19.16 -5.53 -9.55
N VAL A 137 -18.61 -4.32 -9.65
CA VAL A 137 -17.18 -4.04 -9.42
C VAL A 137 -16.92 -3.20 -8.17
N THR A 138 -17.95 -2.75 -7.47
CA THR A 138 -17.85 -2.04 -6.19
C THR A 138 -17.88 -3.03 -5.02
N ALA A 139 -16.87 -2.95 -4.14
CA ALA A 139 -16.83 -3.69 -2.88
C ALA A 139 -17.61 -2.98 -1.76
N GLY A 140 -17.66 -1.64 -1.78
CA GLY A 140 -18.39 -0.85 -0.79
C GLY A 140 -18.10 0.64 -0.91
N LEU A 141 -18.63 1.43 0.03
CA LEU A 141 -18.32 2.85 0.18
C LEU A 141 -17.60 3.07 1.51
N ALA A 142 -16.56 3.90 1.49
CA ALA A 142 -15.90 4.40 2.68
C ALA A 142 -16.12 5.90 2.82
N LYS A 143 -16.31 6.36 4.06
CA LYS A 143 -16.32 7.79 4.36
C LYS A 143 -15.09 8.13 5.20
N HIS A 144 -14.13 8.79 4.58
CA HIS A 144 -12.90 9.24 5.22
C HIS A 144 -12.81 10.77 5.09
N ASP A 145 -12.54 11.49 6.19
CA ASP A 145 -12.44 12.96 6.22
C ASP A 145 -13.61 13.72 5.54
N SER A 146 -14.83 13.23 5.71
CA SER A 146 -16.06 13.76 5.08
C SER A 146 -16.11 13.64 3.55
N GLN A 147 -15.16 12.96 2.94
CA GLN A 147 -15.20 12.57 1.53
C GLN A 147 -15.67 11.14 1.38
N LEU A 148 -16.32 10.86 0.25
CA LEU A 148 -16.89 9.56 -0.06
C LEU A 148 -15.99 8.89 -1.08
N ILE A 149 -15.48 7.71 -0.72
CA ILE A 149 -14.55 6.91 -1.51
C ILE A 149 -15.27 5.63 -1.90
N THR A 150 -15.38 5.36 -3.20
CA THR A 150 -15.96 4.09 -3.67
C THR A 150 -14.88 3.04 -3.74
N LEU A 151 -15.00 1.97 -2.95
CA LEU A 151 -14.03 0.89 -2.92
C LEU A 151 -14.34 -0.13 -4.00
N LEU A 152 -13.32 -0.51 -4.78
CA LEU A 152 -13.44 -1.47 -5.86
C LEU A 152 -13.13 -2.89 -5.38
N ASN A 153 -13.89 -3.84 -5.92
CA ASN A 153 -13.61 -5.26 -5.76
C ASN A 153 -12.55 -5.68 -6.79
N PRO A 154 -11.32 -6.01 -6.37
CA PRO A 154 -10.25 -6.37 -7.30
C PRO A 154 -10.53 -7.68 -8.04
N GLU A 155 -11.26 -8.63 -7.42
CA GLU A 155 -11.60 -9.91 -8.04
C GLU A 155 -12.53 -9.70 -9.23
N ALA A 156 -13.50 -8.80 -9.09
CA ALA A 156 -14.42 -8.44 -10.16
C ALA A 156 -13.73 -7.73 -11.33
N LEU A 157 -12.64 -6.99 -11.08
CA LEU A 157 -11.83 -6.36 -12.13
C LEU A 157 -11.03 -7.39 -12.93
N VAL A 158 -10.40 -8.35 -12.24
CA VAL A 158 -9.57 -9.39 -12.88
C VAL A 158 -10.39 -10.49 -13.57
N GLN A 159 -11.58 -10.83 -13.05
CA GLN A 159 -12.43 -11.84 -13.67
C GLN A 159 -13.07 -11.36 -14.98
N GLY A 160 -13.36 -10.05 -15.08
CA GLY A 160 -13.90 -9.43 -16.29
C GLY A 160 -12.94 -9.38 -17.46
N SER A 161 -11.65 -9.27 -17.17
CA SER A 161 -10.59 -9.10 -18.17
C SER A 161 -10.12 -10.43 -18.79
N SER A 162 -10.86 -11.53 -18.62
CA SER A 162 -10.48 -12.82 -19.18
C SER A 162 -10.50 -12.75 -20.71
N MET A 163 -9.31 -12.82 -21.32
CA MET A 163 -9.20 -13.13 -22.74
C MET A 163 -9.93 -14.46 -22.99
N ALA A 164 -10.83 -14.50 -23.97
CA ALA A 164 -11.36 -15.78 -24.45
C ALA A 164 -10.16 -16.67 -24.76
N THR A 165 -10.19 -17.91 -24.28
CA THR A 165 -9.10 -18.90 -24.36
C THR A 165 -8.90 -19.39 -25.80
N GLY A 166 -8.77 -18.47 -26.76
CA GLY A 166 -8.23 -18.72 -28.08
C GLY A 166 -6.71 -18.66 -27.98
N THR A 167 -6.04 -19.64 -28.55
CA THR A 167 -4.59 -19.74 -28.70
C THR A 167 -4.03 -18.64 -29.61
N ALA A 168 -4.36 -17.38 -29.37
CA ALA A 168 -3.78 -16.25 -30.05
C ALA A 168 -2.37 -16.07 -29.51
N ARG A 169 -1.43 -16.80 -30.13
CA ARG A 169 -0.03 -16.41 -30.10
C ARG A 169 0.00 -14.94 -30.55
N PRO A 170 0.59 -13.99 -29.80
CA PRO A 170 0.82 -12.66 -30.33
C PRO A 170 1.67 -12.85 -31.58
N GLU A 171 1.05 -12.74 -32.75
CA GLU A 171 1.77 -12.55 -34.00
C GLU A 171 2.66 -11.32 -33.79
N PRO A 172 3.85 -11.22 -34.42
CA PRO A 172 4.58 -9.96 -34.44
C PRO A 172 3.67 -8.96 -35.15
N ILE A 173 2.95 -8.17 -34.38
CA ILE A 173 2.09 -7.15 -34.91
C ILE A 173 3.04 -6.06 -35.38
N ASP A 174 3.23 -5.97 -36.70
CA ASP A 174 3.98 -4.89 -37.33
C ASP A 174 3.55 -3.57 -36.69
N ALA A 175 4.52 -2.79 -36.18
CA ALA A 175 4.30 -1.52 -35.48
C ALA A 175 3.60 -0.43 -36.32
N ASN A 176 3.19 -0.77 -37.56
CA ASN A 176 2.41 0.04 -38.50
C ASN A 176 0.99 -0.52 -38.68
N ILE A 177 0.24 -0.76 -37.61
CA ILE A 177 -1.22 -0.85 -37.77
C ILE A 177 -1.74 0.57 -38.06
N GLU A 178 -1.93 0.87 -39.34
CA GLU A 178 -2.99 1.79 -39.78
C GLU A 178 -4.29 1.34 -39.11
N GLY A 179 -4.72 2.04 -38.04
CA GLY A 179 -5.96 1.71 -37.32
C GLY A 179 -5.83 1.44 -35.82
N ASN A 180 -4.72 1.78 -35.16
CA ASN A 180 -4.73 1.86 -33.70
C ASN A 180 -5.62 3.03 -33.24
N GLU A 181 -6.92 2.78 -33.07
CA GLU A 181 -7.92 3.78 -32.64
C GLU A 181 -7.51 4.46 -31.32
N PHE A 182 -6.78 3.75 -30.46
CA PHE A 182 -6.23 4.33 -29.24
C PHE A 182 -5.11 5.34 -29.53
N LEU A 183 -4.14 5.05 -30.40
CA LEU A 183 -3.10 6.04 -30.73
C LEU A 183 -3.62 7.16 -31.64
N ALA A 184 -4.62 6.89 -32.47
CA ALA A 184 -5.17 7.83 -33.45
C ALA A 184 -5.78 9.10 -32.83
N GLN A 185 -6.16 9.06 -31.55
CA GLN A 185 -6.67 10.25 -30.83
C GLN A 185 -5.57 11.24 -30.43
N PHE A 186 -4.30 10.83 -30.44
CA PHE A 186 -3.16 11.61 -29.94
C PHE A 186 -2.41 12.32 -31.08
N SER A 187 -1.77 13.45 -30.77
CA SER A 187 -0.84 14.10 -31.71
C SER A 187 0.41 13.24 -31.93
N ALA A 188 1.14 13.43 -33.03
CA ALA A 188 2.38 12.68 -33.30
C ALA A 188 3.43 12.85 -32.18
N ALA A 189 3.48 14.02 -31.54
CA ALA A 189 4.36 14.26 -30.40
C ALA A 189 3.93 13.46 -29.17
N ASP A 190 2.62 13.43 -28.86
CA ASP A 190 2.09 12.68 -27.73
C ASP A 190 2.22 11.16 -27.97
N GLN A 191 2.01 10.69 -29.20
CA GLN A 191 2.26 9.30 -29.59
C GLN A 191 3.70 8.88 -29.32
N ALA A 192 4.68 9.75 -29.62
CA ALA A 192 6.08 9.48 -29.30
C ALA A 192 6.33 9.39 -27.80
N VAL A 193 5.67 10.22 -26.98
CA VAL A 193 5.73 10.12 -25.51
C VAL A 193 5.17 8.79 -25.02
N LEU A 194 3.99 8.38 -25.51
CA LEU A 194 3.37 7.11 -25.18
C LEU A 194 4.25 5.92 -25.58
N GLN A 195 4.84 5.96 -26.78
CA GLN A 195 5.73 4.90 -27.26
C GLN A 195 7.00 4.80 -26.42
N ASN A 196 7.63 5.92 -26.10
CA ASN A 196 8.81 5.94 -25.22
C ASN A 196 8.49 5.35 -23.84
N ARG A 197 7.31 5.62 -23.28
CA ARG A 197 6.85 4.99 -22.02
C ARG A 197 6.67 3.48 -22.17
N ALA A 198 6.05 3.02 -23.27
CA ALA A 198 5.89 1.59 -23.53
C ALA A 198 7.25 0.88 -23.66
N ASP A 199 8.19 1.48 -24.41
CA ASP A 199 9.53 0.93 -24.60
C ASP A 199 10.33 0.89 -23.28
N ALA A 200 10.14 1.89 -22.41
CA ALA A 200 10.71 1.91 -21.07
C ALA A 200 10.18 0.73 -20.23
N LEU A 201 8.88 0.44 -20.27
CA LEU A 201 8.27 -0.67 -19.53
C LEU A 201 8.70 -2.07 -20.04
N ILE A 202 9.14 -2.16 -21.30
CA ILE A 202 9.71 -3.40 -21.86
C ILE A 202 11.15 -3.60 -21.40
N ASN A 203 11.96 -2.53 -21.42
CA ASN A 203 13.42 -2.60 -21.29
C ASN A 203 13.98 -2.22 -19.92
N GLN A 204 13.17 -1.63 -19.03
CA GLN A 204 13.62 -1.28 -17.68
C GLN A 204 13.63 -2.50 -16.74
N SER A 205 14.82 -2.81 -16.23
CA SER A 205 15.03 -3.59 -15.02
C SER A 205 14.63 -2.77 -13.79
N GLU A 206 13.48 -3.10 -13.21
CA GLU A 206 12.98 -2.84 -11.83
C GLU A 206 12.96 -1.40 -11.26
N SER A 207 13.61 -0.41 -11.86
CA SER A 207 13.97 0.83 -11.14
C SER A 207 12.92 1.97 -11.17
N GLU A 208 11.85 1.87 -11.96
CA GLU A 208 10.75 2.85 -11.97
C GLU A 208 9.36 2.18 -11.92
N SER A 209 9.33 0.89 -11.59
CA SER A 209 8.13 0.10 -11.41
C SER A 209 7.73 0.07 -9.93
N TRP A 210 6.43 0.19 -9.63
CA TRP A 210 5.96 0.02 -8.26
C TRP A 210 6.07 -1.44 -7.74
N VAL A 211 6.70 -2.34 -8.51
CA VAL A 211 7.10 -3.68 -8.06
C VAL A 211 8.30 -3.57 -7.14
N GLY A 212 8.19 -4.16 -5.96
CA GLY A 212 9.28 -4.20 -4.99
C GLY A 212 9.42 -2.92 -4.18
N LEU A 213 8.56 -1.91 -4.38
CA LEU A 213 8.54 -0.76 -3.51
C LEU A 213 8.23 -1.20 -2.08
N THR A 214 9.11 -0.83 -1.17
CA THR A 214 8.84 -0.97 0.26
C THR A 214 7.96 0.19 0.66
N ALA A 215 6.75 -0.12 1.15
CA ALA A 215 5.88 0.89 1.73
C ALA A 215 6.42 1.28 3.12
N LEU A 216 6.63 2.57 3.32
CA LEU A 216 7.19 3.15 4.54
C LEU A 216 6.20 4.14 5.15
N ALA A 217 5.69 3.87 6.35
CA ALA A 217 4.89 4.82 7.10
C ALA A 217 5.78 5.90 7.72
N ILE A 218 5.51 7.17 7.42
CA ILE A 218 6.20 8.33 7.97
C ILE A 218 5.55 8.71 9.31
N VAL A 219 6.35 8.66 10.36
CA VAL A 219 5.96 9.01 11.73
C VAL A 219 6.84 10.13 12.28
N GLY A 220 6.27 10.94 13.16
CA GLY A 220 6.94 12.01 13.88
C GLY A 220 7.43 11.57 15.24
N LEU A 221 8.69 11.84 15.53
CA LEU A 221 9.29 11.70 16.86
C LEU A 221 10.09 12.97 17.17
N GLN A 222 9.65 13.71 18.18
CA GLN A 222 10.28 14.94 18.69
C GLN A 222 10.49 16.03 17.61
N GLY A 223 9.64 16.07 16.58
CA GLY A 223 9.76 16.99 15.45
C GLY A 223 10.61 16.49 14.29
N GLU A 224 11.24 15.32 14.42
CA GLU A 224 11.91 14.61 13.34
C GLU A 224 11.00 13.57 12.68
N ARG A 225 11.28 13.24 11.41
CA ARG A 225 10.50 12.30 10.60
C ARG A 225 11.26 10.99 10.43
N PHE A 226 10.59 9.89 10.76
CA PHE A 226 11.09 8.54 10.61
C PHE A 226 10.17 7.72 9.73
N ALA A 227 10.74 6.77 9.02
CA ALA A 227 10.03 5.83 8.16
C ALA A 227 10.03 4.43 8.78
N LEU A 228 8.87 3.82 8.91
CA LEU A 228 8.68 2.46 9.43
C LEU A 228 8.19 1.55 8.31
N ASN A 229 8.73 0.34 8.20
CA ASN A 229 8.21 -0.63 7.21
C ASN A 229 6.74 -0.93 7.49
N LEU A 230 5.89 -0.73 6.50
CA LEU A 230 4.46 -0.95 6.64
C LEU A 230 4.12 -2.43 6.87
N GLU A 231 4.94 -3.36 6.38
CA GLU A 231 4.74 -4.80 6.55
C GLU A 231 4.68 -5.26 8.01
N VAL A 232 5.38 -4.55 8.92
CA VAL A 232 5.39 -4.89 10.35
C VAL A 232 4.33 -4.15 11.15
N ILE A 233 3.64 -3.18 10.53
CA ILE A 233 2.61 -2.37 11.18
C ILE A 233 1.27 -3.08 11.04
N GLN A 234 0.60 -3.30 12.17
CA GLN A 234 -0.78 -3.77 12.19
C GLN A 234 -1.79 -2.64 12.10
N GLU A 235 -1.61 -1.60 12.91
CA GLU A 235 -2.54 -0.48 12.96
C GLU A 235 -1.91 0.75 13.61
N PHE A 236 -2.58 1.89 13.44
CA PHE A 236 -2.29 3.14 14.14
C PHE A 236 -3.43 3.40 15.12
N THR A 237 -3.10 3.73 16.37
CA THR A 237 -4.10 3.92 17.43
C THR A 237 -3.80 5.14 18.28
N GLN A 238 -4.79 5.62 19.02
CA GLN A 238 -4.58 6.69 20.00
C GLN A 238 -4.27 6.11 21.37
N ILE A 239 -3.31 6.72 22.07
CA ILE A 239 -2.94 6.29 23.42
C ILE A 239 -4.05 6.73 24.38
N ALA A 240 -4.69 5.75 25.00
CA ALA A 240 -5.72 5.95 26.02
C ALA A 240 -5.10 5.88 27.42
N GLN A 241 -5.76 5.20 28.36
CA GLN A 241 -5.20 5.00 29.70
C GLN A 241 -4.04 4.01 29.68
N VAL A 242 -2.86 4.49 30.07
CA VAL A 242 -1.67 3.68 30.28
C VAL A 242 -1.58 3.28 31.76
N THR A 243 -1.44 1.99 31.99
CA THR A 243 -1.18 1.37 33.29
C THR A 243 0.33 1.15 33.40
N PRO A 244 1.05 1.86 34.29
CA PRO A 244 2.48 1.67 34.46
C PRO A 244 2.80 0.25 34.89
N VAL A 245 3.84 -0.34 34.31
CA VAL A 245 4.33 -1.66 34.69
C VAL A 245 5.46 -1.49 35.70
N PRO A 246 5.38 -2.08 36.91
CA PRO A 246 6.46 -1.97 37.88
C PRO A 246 7.72 -2.71 37.39
N CYS A 247 8.89 -2.21 37.77
CA CYS A 247 10.19 -2.86 37.50
C CYS A 247 10.53 -3.05 36.01
N CYS A 248 9.91 -2.29 35.12
CA CYS A 248 10.22 -2.35 33.69
C CYS A 248 11.43 -1.45 33.34
N PRO A 249 12.16 -1.78 32.26
CA PRO A 249 13.16 -0.88 31.68
C PRO A 249 12.57 0.48 31.31
N PRO A 250 13.40 1.54 31.21
CA PRO A 250 12.95 2.91 30.95
C PRO A 250 12.26 3.12 29.59
N HIS A 251 12.47 2.23 28.61
CA HIS A 251 11.75 2.28 27.34
C HIS A 251 10.30 1.79 27.45
N ILE A 252 9.93 1.03 28.47
CA ILE A 252 8.55 0.56 28.65
C ILE A 252 7.78 1.66 29.36
N VAL A 253 6.85 2.28 28.64
CA VAL A 253 5.99 3.32 29.21
C VAL A 253 4.87 2.71 30.06
N GLY A 254 4.41 1.53 29.69
CA GLY A 254 3.44 0.75 30.45
C GLY A 254 2.56 -0.08 29.52
N ASN A 255 1.44 -0.53 30.04
CA ASN A 255 0.47 -1.29 29.27
C ASN A 255 -0.78 -0.46 29.04
N MET A 256 -1.35 -0.53 27.83
CA MET A 256 -2.69 -0.03 27.57
C MET A 256 -3.63 -1.18 27.27
N ASN A 257 -4.91 -0.99 27.58
CA ASN A 257 -5.94 -1.90 27.10
C ASN A 257 -6.34 -1.45 25.69
N LEU A 258 -6.08 -2.32 24.72
CA LEU A 258 -6.50 -2.15 23.34
C LEU A 258 -7.55 -3.24 23.04
N ARG A 259 -8.84 -2.85 23.11
CA ARG A 259 -10.00 -3.71 22.78
C ARG A 259 -10.07 -5.03 23.57
N GLY A 260 -9.64 -5.01 24.82
CA GLY A 260 -9.65 -6.18 25.72
C GLY A 260 -8.29 -6.88 25.82
N GLU A 261 -7.33 -6.53 24.97
CA GLU A 261 -5.97 -7.06 25.03
C GLU A 261 -5.02 -6.09 25.73
N ILE A 262 -4.06 -6.66 26.46
CA ILE A 262 -3.02 -5.90 27.15
C ILE A 262 -1.89 -5.69 26.16
N LEU A 263 -1.73 -4.46 25.70
CA LEU A 263 -0.67 -4.05 24.79
C LEU A 263 0.41 -3.29 25.55
N THR A 264 1.66 -3.71 25.41
CA THR A 264 2.81 -2.98 25.96
C THR A 264 3.21 -1.82 25.05
N LEU A 265 3.29 -0.63 25.64
CA LEU A 265 3.74 0.59 24.98
C LEU A 265 5.23 0.83 25.22
N ILE A 266 5.94 1.06 24.13
CA ILE A 266 7.39 1.25 24.09
C ILE A 266 7.69 2.65 23.55
N ASP A 267 8.57 3.37 24.24
CA ASP A 267 9.17 4.60 23.76
C ASP A 267 10.49 4.28 23.06
N ILE A 268 10.53 4.52 21.75
CA ILE A 268 11.72 4.23 20.94
C ILE A 268 12.69 5.40 20.84
N ARG A 269 12.36 6.58 21.39
CA ARG A 269 13.16 7.81 21.26
C ARG A 269 14.58 7.65 21.80
N GLN A 270 14.72 6.92 22.90
CA GLN A 270 16.03 6.61 23.48
C GLN A 270 16.93 5.78 22.56
N PHE A 271 16.37 4.97 21.66
CA PHE A 271 17.15 4.13 20.73
C PHE A 271 17.56 4.88 19.45
N VAL A 272 16.99 6.05 19.22
CA VAL A 272 17.31 6.93 18.09
C VAL A 272 17.98 8.23 18.55
N ASN A 273 18.53 8.25 19.77
CA ASN A 273 19.21 9.39 20.39
C ASN A 273 18.35 10.67 20.50
N LEU A 274 17.03 10.52 20.59
CA LEU A 274 16.10 11.62 20.83
C LEU A 274 15.81 11.80 22.31
N ASP A 275 15.56 13.05 22.70
CA ASP A 275 15.14 13.36 24.07
C ASP A 275 13.76 12.74 24.35
N THR A 276 13.64 12.10 25.51
CA THR A 276 12.41 11.49 26.00
C THR A 276 11.51 12.49 26.73
N ALA A 277 12.00 13.71 26.97
CA ALA A 277 11.29 14.76 27.68
C ALA A 277 10.03 15.25 26.92
N SER A 278 8.88 14.76 27.40
CA SER A 278 7.54 15.37 27.31
C SER A 278 7.11 15.95 25.96
N THR A 279 6.58 15.08 25.09
CA THR A 279 5.52 15.46 24.16
C THR A 279 4.21 14.86 24.64
N ARG A 280 3.08 15.49 24.30
CA ARG A 280 1.75 14.95 24.59
C ARG A 280 1.56 13.76 23.66
N GLN A 281 1.96 12.58 24.12
CA GLN A 281 1.94 11.33 23.36
C GLN A 281 0.48 10.92 23.14
N GLN A 282 -0.04 11.15 21.94
CA GLN A 282 -1.45 10.87 21.62
C GLN A 282 -1.62 9.67 20.69
N GLN A 283 -0.55 9.16 20.10
CA GLN A 283 -0.63 8.11 19.07
C GLN A 283 0.40 7.00 19.32
N ALA A 284 0.03 5.78 18.95
CA ALA A 284 0.90 4.62 18.95
C ALA A 284 0.74 3.86 17.63
N VAL A 285 1.87 3.34 17.14
CA VAL A 285 1.93 2.42 16.00
C VAL A 285 2.00 1.00 16.56
N ILE A 286 1.00 0.18 16.26
CA ILE A 286 0.98 -1.22 16.68
C ILE A 286 1.78 -2.01 15.68
N VAL A 287 2.83 -2.66 16.15
CA VAL A 287 3.72 -3.46 15.33
C VAL A 287 3.69 -4.91 15.77
N ARG A 288 3.82 -5.82 14.80
CA ARG A 288 4.08 -7.24 15.06
C ARG A 288 5.31 -7.70 14.34
N VAL A 289 6.22 -8.25 15.12
CA VAL A 289 7.43 -8.88 14.65
C VAL A 289 7.49 -10.25 15.31
N ASN A 290 7.39 -11.30 14.48
CA ASN A 290 7.26 -12.67 14.96
C ASN A 290 6.05 -12.81 15.92
N ASP A 291 6.27 -13.35 17.12
CA ASP A 291 5.25 -13.52 18.16
C ASP A 291 5.09 -12.29 19.08
N ILE A 292 5.88 -11.23 18.87
CA ILE A 292 5.87 -10.02 19.69
C ILE A 292 4.91 -9.01 19.08
N VAL A 293 3.94 -8.54 19.88
CA VAL A 293 3.06 -7.42 19.54
C VAL A 293 3.30 -6.29 20.53
N ALA A 294 3.63 -5.11 20.03
CA ALA A 294 3.90 -3.95 20.86
C ALA A 294 3.39 -2.66 20.21
N GLY A 295 3.08 -1.66 21.03
CA GLY A 295 2.75 -0.32 20.58
C GLY A 295 3.96 0.59 20.69
N ILE A 296 4.43 1.14 19.58
CA ILE A 296 5.48 2.15 19.54
C ILE A 296 4.83 3.52 19.66
N ILE A 297 5.23 4.30 20.66
CA ILE A 297 4.68 5.64 20.86
C ILE A 297 5.26 6.60 19.81
N VAL A 298 4.38 7.39 19.19
CA VAL A 298 4.74 8.41 18.21
C VAL A 298 4.01 9.73 18.49
N ASP A 299 4.57 10.85 18.02
CA ASP A 299 3.93 12.15 18.17
C ASP A 299 2.79 12.34 17.16
N ALA A 300 3.04 11.92 15.91
CA ALA A 300 2.08 12.00 14.82
C ALA A 300 2.39 10.95 13.74
N VAL A 301 1.37 10.48 13.05
CA VAL A 301 1.49 9.75 11.78
C VAL A 301 1.22 10.72 10.64
N PHE A 302 2.13 10.83 9.68
CA PHE A 302 2.03 11.82 8.60
C PHE A 302 1.45 11.23 7.31
N ASP A 303 2.16 10.29 6.68
CA ASP A 303 1.82 9.75 5.36
C ASP A 303 2.55 8.42 5.11
N VAL A 304 2.28 7.72 4.00
CA VAL A 304 3.03 6.53 3.55
C VAL A 304 3.79 6.85 2.27
N LEU A 305 5.09 6.61 2.30
CA LEU A 305 5.97 6.74 1.16
C LEU A 305 6.30 5.37 0.58
N TYR A 306 6.14 5.22 -0.72
CA TYR A 306 6.58 4.04 -1.44
C TYR A 306 7.96 4.30 -2.03
N VAL A 307 8.94 3.52 -1.61
CA VAL A 307 10.34 3.71 -2.02
C VAL A 307 10.89 2.46 -2.64
N HIS A 308 11.72 2.60 -3.67
CA HIS A 308 12.44 1.45 -4.18
C HIS A 308 13.51 1.05 -3.14
N PRO A 309 13.76 -0.25 -2.89
CA PRO A 309 14.81 -0.68 -1.97
C PRO A 309 16.19 -0.10 -2.36
N GLY A 310 16.39 0.19 -3.65
CA GLY A 310 17.59 0.87 -4.16
C GLY A 310 17.66 2.37 -3.87
N ASP A 311 16.54 3.03 -3.54
CA ASP A 311 16.49 4.46 -3.20
C ASP A 311 16.79 4.71 -1.71
N VAL A 312 16.75 3.64 -0.91
CA VAL A 312 17.18 3.68 0.49
C VAL A 312 18.71 3.77 0.49
N THR A 313 19.22 4.99 0.56
CA THR A 313 20.66 5.21 0.61
C THR A 313 21.22 4.76 1.95
N ALA A 314 22.39 4.10 1.92
CA ALA A 314 23.10 3.70 3.12
C ALA A 314 23.43 4.95 3.95
N VAL A 315 23.27 4.83 5.28
CA VAL A 315 23.52 5.94 6.21
C VAL A 315 24.95 6.47 5.98
N PRO A 316 25.13 7.78 5.73
CA PRO A 316 26.46 8.35 5.54
C PRO A 316 27.36 8.01 6.73
N THR A 317 28.53 7.47 6.43
CA THR A 317 29.58 7.04 7.38
C THR A 317 30.06 8.16 8.32
N ALA A 318 29.62 9.40 8.10
CA ALA A 318 29.91 10.54 8.98
C ALA A 318 29.07 10.57 10.27
N ILE A 319 27.98 9.80 10.37
CA ILE A 319 27.12 9.70 11.58
C ILE A 319 27.63 8.56 12.50
N HIS A 320 28.94 8.33 12.52
CA HIS A 320 29.57 7.44 13.50
C HIS A 320 29.73 8.14 14.84
N ALA A 321 28.69 8.02 15.67
CA ALA A 321 28.81 8.05 17.11
C ALA A 321 27.88 6.96 17.70
N THR A 322 28.39 5.73 17.66
CA THR A 322 28.16 4.65 18.64
C THR A 322 26.84 3.85 18.65
N ASP A 323 25.65 4.34 18.29
CA ASP A 323 24.40 3.59 18.63
C ASP A 323 23.35 3.40 17.51
N ASN A 324 23.76 3.35 16.25
CA ASN A 324 22.83 3.40 15.11
C ASN A 324 22.42 2.03 14.53
N ALA A 325 22.42 0.96 15.33
CA ALA A 325 22.09 -0.39 14.87
C ALA A 325 20.68 -0.49 14.27
N TYR A 326 19.76 0.40 14.67
CA TYR A 326 18.35 0.34 14.34
C TYR A 326 17.95 1.17 13.11
N ILE A 327 18.88 1.89 12.46
CA ILE A 327 18.60 2.65 11.23
C ILE A 327 19.04 1.84 10.02
N ARG A 328 18.07 1.42 9.20
CA ARG A 328 18.31 0.65 7.98
C ARG A 328 18.90 1.51 6.85
N GLY A 329 18.52 2.78 6.79
CA GLY A 329 19.00 3.72 5.77
C GLY A 329 18.28 5.05 5.81
N VAL A 330 18.48 5.88 4.80
CA VAL A 330 17.79 7.18 4.66
C VAL A 330 17.18 7.33 3.27
N VAL A 331 15.96 7.87 3.26
CA VAL A 331 15.22 8.20 2.04
C VAL A 331 15.12 9.72 1.96
N ARG A 332 15.14 10.26 0.74
CA ARG A 332 14.84 11.67 0.50
C ARG A 332 13.47 11.82 -0.11
N ASP A 333 12.61 12.57 0.57
CA ASP A 333 11.32 13.02 0.05
C ASP A 333 11.29 14.55 0.03
N ASN A 334 10.99 15.15 -1.12
CA ASN A 334 10.87 16.62 -1.30
C ASN A 334 12.05 17.44 -0.74
N GLY A 335 13.27 16.89 -0.80
CA GLY A 335 14.49 17.53 -0.28
C GLY A 335 14.68 17.41 1.24
N GLN A 336 13.76 16.77 1.96
CA GLN A 336 13.91 16.40 3.36
C GLN A 336 14.47 14.98 3.48
N THR A 337 15.29 14.74 4.49
CA THR A 337 15.88 13.43 4.75
C THR A 337 15.06 12.73 5.82
N ILE A 338 14.59 11.52 5.52
CA ILE A 338 13.76 10.69 6.40
C ILE A 338 14.54 9.42 6.71
N SER A 339 14.74 9.13 8.00
CA SER A 339 15.48 7.95 8.45
C SER A 339 14.57 6.73 8.50
N VAL A 340 14.98 5.63 7.85
CA VAL A 340 14.24 4.37 7.85
C VAL A 340 14.66 3.52 9.04
N LEU A 341 13.71 3.22 9.93
CA LEU A 341 13.93 2.41 11.12
C LEU A 341 13.69 0.92 10.86
N ASP A 342 14.59 0.09 11.38
CA ASP A 342 14.44 -1.35 11.43
C ASP A 342 13.79 -1.76 12.77
N ILE A 343 12.45 -1.75 12.77
CA ILE A 343 11.66 -2.16 13.94
C ILE A 343 11.91 -3.62 14.31
N THR A 344 12.20 -4.48 13.34
CA THR A 344 12.50 -5.89 13.59
C THR A 344 13.78 -6.01 14.42
N GLN A 345 14.84 -5.31 14.05
CA GLN A 345 16.05 -5.26 14.87
C GLN A 345 15.81 -4.60 16.23
N LEU A 346 15.06 -3.49 16.26
CA LEU A 346 14.76 -2.78 17.50
C LEU A 346 14.08 -3.69 18.51
N LEU A 347 13.03 -4.41 18.11
CA LEU A 347 12.29 -5.31 19.01
C LEU A 347 13.06 -6.59 19.37
N THR A 348 13.94 -7.09 18.48
CA THR A 348 14.66 -8.35 18.69
C THR A 348 15.96 -8.17 19.49
N HIS A 349 16.67 -7.05 19.28
CA HIS A 349 18.00 -6.80 19.86
C HIS A 349 18.01 -5.67 20.90
N GLY A 350 16.96 -4.86 21.00
CA GLY A 350 16.89 -3.68 21.88
C GLY A 350 16.70 -3.98 23.38
N GLU A 351 17.17 -5.12 23.89
CA GLU A 351 16.96 -5.57 25.27
C GLU A 351 15.47 -5.59 25.69
N LEU A 352 14.57 -5.78 24.73
CA LEU A 352 13.12 -5.81 24.91
C LEU A 352 12.57 -7.18 25.32
N VAL A 353 13.43 -8.20 25.34
CA VAL A 353 13.11 -9.52 25.88
C VAL A 353 13.30 -9.47 27.39
N VAL A 354 12.20 -9.53 28.13
CA VAL A 354 12.24 -9.80 29.57
C VAL A 354 12.69 -11.25 29.71
N ASP A 355 13.97 -11.45 30.03
CA ASP A 355 14.51 -12.77 30.36
C ASP A 355 13.79 -13.27 31.63
N GLN A 356 12.83 -14.17 31.47
CA GLN A 356 12.27 -14.89 32.62
C GLN A 356 13.23 -16.01 33.00
N ALA A 357 14.19 -15.72 33.88
CA ALA A 357 14.58 -16.56 35.02
C ALA A 357 15.84 -16.02 35.71
N ALA A 358 15.71 -15.67 36.98
CA ALA A 358 16.78 -15.75 37.96
C ALA A 358 16.62 -17.06 38.76
#